data_AF-A0A821QL88-F1
#
_entry.id   AF-A0A821QL88-F1
#
_cell.length_a   1.000
_cell.length_b   1.000
_cell.length_c   1.000
_cell.angle_alpha   90.00
_cell.angle_beta   90.00
_cell.angle_gamma   90.00
#
_symmetry.space_group_name_H-M   'P 1'
#
loop_
_entity.id
_entity.type
_entity.pdbx_description
1 polymer ?
#
loop_
_entity_poly.entity_id
_entity_poly.type
_entity_poly.pdbx_seq_one_letter_code
_entity_poly.pdbx_strand_id
1 'polypeptide(L)'
;LILQFIHLEKLILDKIQMKYLRKMFNYLMNLPKFHSLTISIGDYIDSLDLLFFNLFNLLTLKYCKIEYEAKNFECPSSIYLTEYNSSPIQYLIINGRFPFKSLNNVLCCLPKLRHLSINALVHCRDYFEIQDLSPIKLKYLKYVALKFDCIRFDKV
;
A
#
# COMPACT_ATOMS: atom_id res chain seq x y z
N LEU A 1 13.93 18.64 11.43
CA LEU A 1 13.85 17.77 12.62
C LEU A 1 14.09 16.30 12.29
N ILE A 2 13.27 15.63 11.46
CA ILE A 2 13.38 14.16 11.27
C ILE A 2 14.70 13.69 10.64
N LEU A 3 15.35 14.52 9.80
CA LEU A 3 16.65 14.22 9.19
C LEU A 3 17.80 14.11 10.21
N GLN A 4 17.64 14.64 11.42
CA GLN A 4 18.66 14.55 12.48
C GLN A 4 18.69 13.16 13.12
N PHE A 5 17.66 12.33 12.91
CA PHE A 5 17.55 10.99 13.47
C PHE A 5 18.13 9.96 12.50
N ILE A 6 19.43 10.04 12.22
CA ILE A 6 20.14 9.14 11.29
C ILE A 6 20.07 7.65 11.68
N HIS A 7 19.74 7.36 12.95
CA HIS A 7 19.53 6.01 13.48
C HIS A 7 18.06 5.61 13.59
N LEU A 8 17.13 6.41 13.04
CA LEU A 8 15.72 6.07 13.04
C LEU A 8 15.48 4.82 12.18
N GLU A 9 15.04 3.76 12.82
CA GLU A 9 14.73 2.47 12.16
C GLU A 9 13.23 2.30 11.89
N LYS A 10 12.41 2.82 12.81
CA LYS A 10 10.97 2.61 12.83
C LYS A 10 10.27 3.93 13.07
N LEU A 11 9.19 4.17 12.33
CA LEU A 11 8.32 5.31 12.54
C LEU A 11 6.86 4.85 12.59
N ILE A 12 6.14 5.37 13.58
CA ILE A 12 4.71 5.17 13.74
C ILE A 12 4.08 6.55 13.69
N LEU A 13 3.10 6.71 12.81
CA LEU A 13 2.34 7.93 12.62
C LEU A 13 0.89 7.58 12.89
N ASP A 14 0.35 8.13 13.95
CA ASP A 14 -1.03 7.88 14.33
C ASP A 14 -1.89 9.10 14.02
N LYS A 15 -3.05 8.86 13.41
CA LYS A 15 -4.05 9.87 13.01
C LYS A 15 -3.44 11.04 12.23
N ILE A 16 -2.47 10.75 11.36
CA ILE A 16 -1.83 11.78 10.53
C ILE A 16 -2.76 12.19 9.39
N GLN A 17 -2.81 13.48 9.08
CA GLN A 17 -3.54 13.95 7.90
C GLN A 17 -2.74 13.67 6.64
N MET A 18 -3.42 13.19 5.60
CA MET A 18 -2.83 12.78 4.32
C MET A 18 -1.95 13.87 3.71
N LYS A 19 -2.34 15.15 3.84
CA LYS A 19 -1.60 16.31 3.30
C LYS A 19 -0.16 16.45 3.81
N TYR A 20 0.17 15.89 4.98
CA TYR A 20 1.52 15.96 5.55
C TYR A 20 2.44 14.81 5.09
N LEU A 21 1.87 13.71 4.58
CA LEU A 21 2.63 12.51 4.25
C LEU A 21 3.63 12.74 3.12
N ARG A 22 3.26 13.49 2.07
CA ARG A 22 4.17 13.77 0.94
C ARG A 22 5.48 14.41 1.40
N LYS A 23 5.40 15.46 2.21
CA LYS A 23 6.58 16.17 2.71
C LYS A 23 7.41 15.26 3.62
N MET A 24 6.74 14.42 4.40
CA MET A 24 7.41 13.49 5.29
C MET A 24 8.17 12.39 4.53
N PHE A 25 7.58 11.80 3.48
CA PHE A 25 8.26 10.79 2.66
C PHE A 25 9.58 11.30 2.07
N ASN A 26 9.62 12.57 1.65
CA ASN A 26 10.86 13.20 1.19
C ASN A 26 11.98 13.19 2.23
N TYR A 27 11.64 13.29 3.51
CA TYR A 27 12.63 13.19 4.56
C TYR A 27 13.02 11.73 4.86
N LEU A 28 12.05 10.82 4.84
CA LEU A 28 12.30 9.39 5.12
C LEU A 28 13.18 8.72 4.06
N MET A 29 13.11 9.17 2.80
CA MET A 29 14.00 8.69 1.73
C MET A 29 15.49 8.81 2.07
N ASN A 30 15.87 9.79 2.90
CA ASN A 30 17.26 10.06 3.24
C ASN A 30 17.73 9.36 4.51
N LEU A 31 16.88 8.58 5.17
CA LEU A 31 17.22 7.92 6.43
C LEU A 31 17.81 6.52 6.18
N PRO A 32 19.11 6.31 6.46
CA PRO A 32 19.83 5.11 6.01
C PRO A 32 19.38 3.84 6.73
N LYS A 33 18.94 3.94 7.99
CA LYS A 33 18.49 2.81 8.80
C LYS A 33 16.98 2.60 8.79
N PHE A 34 16.23 3.48 8.15
CA PHE A 34 14.77 3.47 8.22
C PHE A 34 14.19 2.29 7.46
N HIS A 35 13.52 1.36 8.13
CA HIS A 35 13.04 0.13 7.48
C HIS A 35 11.62 -0.29 7.86
N SER A 36 10.96 0.45 8.76
CA SER A 36 9.62 0.11 9.23
C SER A 36 8.75 1.35 9.34
N LEU A 37 7.57 1.31 8.71
CA LEU A 37 6.60 2.38 8.75
C LEU A 37 5.22 1.85 9.10
N THR A 38 4.58 2.46 10.09
CA THR A 38 3.15 2.29 10.35
C THR A 38 2.47 3.65 10.23
N ILE A 39 1.42 3.72 9.40
CA ILE A 39 0.64 4.92 9.17
C ILE A 39 -0.81 4.63 9.52
N SER A 40 -1.40 5.42 10.40
CA SER A 40 -2.83 5.51 10.65
C SER A 40 -3.28 6.89 10.18
N ILE A 41 -4.13 6.92 9.16
CA ILE A 41 -4.57 8.15 8.49
C ILE A 41 -5.85 8.63 9.17
N GLY A 42 -5.84 9.87 9.65
CA GLY A 42 -6.93 10.44 10.46
C GLY A 42 -8.04 11.12 9.66
N ASP A 43 -7.80 11.40 8.38
CA ASP A 43 -8.76 11.96 7.43
C ASP A 43 -9.27 10.90 6.43
N TYR A 44 -10.42 11.17 5.81
CA TYR A 44 -10.97 10.29 4.77
C TYR A 44 -10.11 10.35 3.50
N ILE A 45 -9.89 9.18 2.89
CA ILE A 45 -9.07 9.06 1.68
C ILE A 45 -9.94 8.85 0.45
N ASP A 46 -9.77 9.73 -0.53
CA ASP A 46 -10.39 9.61 -1.86
C ASP A 46 -9.49 8.83 -2.85
N SER A 47 -8.15 8.96 -2.74
CA SER A 47 -7.18 8.27 -3.60
C SER A 47 -5.94 7.79 -2.83
N LEU A 48 -5.49 6.58 -3.18
CA LEU A 48 -4.33 5.93 -2.57
C LEU A 48 -3.07 5.98 -3.46
N ASP A 49 -3.18 6.48 -4.68
CA ASP A 49 -2.14 6.39 -5.73
C ASP A 49 -0.85 7.08 -5.28
N LEU A 50 -0.96 8.34 -4.84
CA LEU A 50 0.17 9.10 -4.33
C LEU A 50 0.76 8.48 -3.05
N LEU A 51 -0.05 7.81 -2.22
CA LEU A 51 0.44 7.16 -1.02
C LEU A 51 1.33 5.98 -1.38
N PHE A 52 0.82 5.05 -2.19
CA PHE A 52 1.57 3.87 -2.60
C PHE A 52 2.79 4.23 -3.46
N PHE A 53 2.65 5.20 -4.36
CA PHE A 53 3.78 5.69 -5.15
C PHE A 53 4.93 6.17 -4.27
N ASN A 54 4.66 7.00 -3.27
CA ASN A 54 5.70 7.50 -2.38
C ASN A 54 6.26 6.39 -1.47
N LEU A 55 5.40 5.51 -0.94
CA LEU A 55 5.80 4.40 -0.09
C LEU A 55 6.75 3.43 -0.80
N PHE A 56 6.46 3.09 -2.06
CA PHE A 56 7.22 2.09 -2.80
C PHE A 56 8.60 2.61 -3.23
N ASN A 57 8.76 3.94 -3.30
CA ASN A 57 10.04 4.59 -3.56
C ASN A 57 10.94 4.73 -2.32
N LEU A 58 10.50 4.30 -1.13
CA LEU A 58 11.35 4.27 0.07
C LEU A 58 12.30 3.05 0.01
N LEU A 59 13.51 3.27 -0.49
CA LEU A 59 14.50 2.21 -0.81
C LEU A 59 15.03 1.40 0.38
N THR A 60 14.75 1.82 1.61
CA THR A 60 15.14 1.12 2.84
C THR A 60 13.95 0.45 3.54
N LEU A 61 12.72 0.74 3.12
CA LEU A 61 11.48 0.29 3.76
C LEU A 61 11.20 -1.21 3.53
N LYS A 62 11.29 -2.01 4.59
CA LYS A 62 11.02 -3.46 4.54
C LYS A 62 9.65 -3.84 5.09
N TYR A 63 9.14 -3.06 6.04
CA TYR A 63 7.85 -3.30 6.69
C TYR A 63 6.96 -2.06 6.52
N CYS A 64 5.75 -2.26 6.00
CA CYS A 64 4.76 -1.21 5.85
C CYS A 64 3.39 -1.68 6.36
N LYS A 65 2.80 -0.90 7.26
CA LYS A 65 1.42 -1.04 7.71
C LYS A 65 0.68 0.27 7.46
N ILE A 66 -0.47 0.19 6.80
CA ILE A 66 -1.31 1.34 6.49
C ILE A 66 -2.70 1.08 7.03
N GLU A 67 -3.24 2.02 7.80
CA GLU A 67 -4.60 2.01 8.32
C GLU A 67 -5.31 3.27 7.88
N TYR A 68 -6.51 3.14 7.30
CA TYR A 68 -7.30 4.26 6.83
C TYR A 68 -8.78 3.90 6.69
N GLU A 69 -9.61 4.94 6.65
CA GLU A 69 -11.03 4.85 6.37
C GLU A 69 -11.34 5.56 5.05
N ALA A 70 -12.17 4.92 4.21
CA ALA A 70 -12.65 5.53 2.99
C ALA A 70 -13.87 6.41 3.29
N LYS A 71 -14.00 7.51 2.55
CA LYS A 71 -15.17 8.41 2.67
C LYS A 71 -16.46 7.62 2.36
N ASN A 72 -17.47 7.74 3.22
CA ASN A 72 -18.80 7.13 3.03
C ASN A 72 -18.82 5.62 2.73
N PHE A 73 -17.82 4.85 3.17
CA PHE A 73 -17.67 3.42 2.81
C PHE A 73 -17.52 3.17 1.30
N GLU A 74 -17.20 4.20 0.51
CA GLU A 74 -16.97 4.05 -0.91
C GLU A 74 -15.67 3.27 -1.18
N CYS A 75 -15.57 2.73 -2.39
CA CYS A 75 -14.35 2.07 -2.86
C CYS A 75 -13.36 3.19 -3.23
N PRO A 76 -12.13 3.24 -2.68
CA PRO A 76 -11.14 4.18 -3.18
C PRO A 76 -10.90 3.99 -4.67
N SER A 77 -10.44 5.04 -5.35
CA SER A 77 -10.06 4.95 -6.76
C SER A 77 -9.08 3.80 -7.00
N SER A 78 -9.17 3.17 -8.17
CA SER A 78 -8.17 2.17 -8.57
C SER A 78 -6.80 2.84 -8.66
N ILE A 79 -5.82 2.21 -8.03
CA ILE A 79 -4.41 2.59 -8.02
C ILE A 79 -3.77 2.21 -9.34
N TYR A 80 -3.29 3.22 -10.07
CA TYR A 80 -2.47 3.06 -11.27
C TYR A 80 -1.09 3.63 -11.00
N LEU A 81 -0.11 2.73 -10.93
CA LEU A 81 1.29 3.08 -10.81
C LEU A 81 1.87 2.87 -12.22
N THR A 82 2.50 3.86 -12.83
CA THR A 82 2.98 3.76 -14.23
C THR A 82 4.50 3.66 -14.33
N GLU A 83 5.21 4.10 -13.30
CA GLU A 83 6.68 4.10 -13.21
C GLU A 83 7.09 3.38 -11.92
N TYR A 84 7.56 2.14 -12.04
CA TYR A 84 7.79 1.29 -10.89
C TYR A 84 9.29 1.06 -10.66
N ASN A 85 9.79 1.57 -9.54
CA ASN A 85 10.98 1.00 -8.94
C ASN A 85 10.60 -0.26 -8.15
N SER A 86 11.45 -1.29 -8.23
CA SER A 86 11.26 -2.50 -7.43
C SER A 86 11.38 -2.16 -5.94
N SER A 87 10.25 -2.17 -5.24
CA SER A 87 10.20 -1.83 -3.82
C SER A 87 10.86 -2.92 -2.97
N PRO A 88 11.60 -2.55 -1.91
CA PRO A 88 12.24 -3.50 -1.00
C PRO A 88 11.29 -4.07 0.05
N ILE A 89 10.01 -3.66 0.06
CA ILE A 89 9.02 -4.09 1.04
C ILE A 89 8.88 -5.62 1.02
N GLN A 90 8.94 -6.20 2.22
CA GLN A 90 8.80 -7.63 2.49
C GLN A 90 7.50 -7.93 3.24
N TYR A 91 6.99 -6.97 4.02
CA TYR A 91 5.76 -7.09 4.79
C TYR A 91 4.86 -5.90 4.47
N LEU A 92 3.71 -6.17 3.88
CA LEU A 92 2.68 -5.18 3.60
C LEU A 92 1.38 -5.57 4.30
N ILE A 93 0.86 -4.66 5.12
CA ILE A 93 -0.42 -4.80 5.82
C ILE A 93 -1.27 -3.58 5.49
N ILE A 94 -2.47 -3.82 4.97
CA ILE A 94 -3.43 -2.79 4.57
C ILE A 94 -4.73 -3.02 5.35
N ASN A 95 -4.99 -2.12 6.30
CA ASN A 95 -6.19 -2.08 7.12
C ASN A 95 -7.08 -0.94 6.63
N GLY A 96 -7.83 -1.21 5.56
CA GLY A 96 -8.75 -0.29 4.93
C GLY A 96 -9.40 -0.95 3.73
N ARG A 97 -10.40 -0.29 3.13
CA ARG A 97 -11.08 -0.76 1.91
C ARG A 97 -10.13 -0.61 0.73
N PHE A 98 -9.58 -1.72 0.24
CA PHE A 98 -8.62 -1.73 -0.85
C PHE A 98 -9.27 -2.22 -2.16
N PRO A 99 -9.14 -1.46 -3.27
CA PRO A 99 -9.73 -1.83 -4.55
C PRO A 99 -9.08 -3.11 -5.11
N PHE A 100 -9.88 -4.15 -5.34
CA PHE A 100 -9.39 -5.45 -5.84
C PHE A 100 -8.58 -5.34 -7.14
N LYS A 101 -9.00 -4.46 -8.06
CA LYS A 101 -8.32 -4.23 -9.36
C LYS A 101 -6.89 -3.73 -9.22
N SER A 102 -6.58 -3.04 -8.12
CA SER A 102 -5.24 -2.50 -7.86
C SER A 102 -4.27 -3.53 -7.32
N LEU A 103 -4.75 -4.71 -6.94
CA LEU A 103 -3.92 -5.72 -6.30
C LEU A 103 -2.73 -6.09 -7.19
N ASN A 104 -2.96 -6.34 -8.47
CA ASN A 104 -1.89 -6.73 -9.39
C ASN A 104 -0.88 -5.59 -9.63
N ASN A 105 -1.35 -4.35 -9.84
CA ASN A 105 -0.47 -3.19 -9.99
C ASN A 105 0.44 -3.03 -8.76
N VAL A 106 -0.11 -3.19 -7.56
CA VAL A 106 0.66 -3.14 -6.32
C VAL A 106 1.64 -4.30 -6.21
N LEU A 107 1.21 -5.53 -6.49
CA LEU A 107 2.06 -6.72 -6.36
C LEU A 107 3.24 -6.73 -7.34
N CYS A 108 3.07 -6.19 -8.55
CA CYS A 108 4.16 -6.00 -9.51
C CYS A 108 5.30 -5.13 -8.95
N CYS A 109 5.00 -4.21 -8.03
CA CYS A 109 5.99 -3.34 -7.39
C CYS A 109 6.79 -4.03 -6.29
N LEU A 110 6.35 -5.20 -5.82
CA LEU A 110 6.79 -5.80 -4.56
C LEU A 110 7.45 -7.18 -4.80
N PRO A 111 8.53 -7.27 -5.60
CA PRO A 111 9.13 -8.55 -5.96
C PRO A 111 9.74 -9.30 -4.77
N LYS A 112 10.01 -8.60 -3.66
CA LYS A 112 10.58 -9.16 -2.41
C LYS A 112 9.52 -9.46 -1.35
N LEU A 113 8.23 -9.32 -1.67
CA LEU A 113 7.13 -9.52 -0.73
C LEU A 113 7.15 -10.93 -0.16
N ARG A 114 7.09 -11.02 1.16
CA ARG A 114 7.04 -12.27 1.95
C ARG A 114 5.71 -12.44 2.67
N HIS A 115 5.08 -11.33 3.03
CA HIS A 115 3.84 -11.31 3.79
C HIS A 115 2.91 -10.23 3.26
N LEU A 116 1.70 -10.63 2.90
CA LEU A 116 0.61 -9.75 2.50
C LEU A 116 -0.59 -9.94 3.42
N SER A 117 -1.12 -8.84 3.95
CA SER A 117 -2.41 -8.83 4.64
C SER A 117 -3.26 -7.67 4.16
N ILE A 118 -4.49 -7.93 3.73
CA ILE A 118 -5.46 -6.91 3.32
C ILE A 118 -6.79 -7.21 4.00
N ASN A 119 -7.28 -6.28 4.82
CA ASN A 119 -8.45 -6.48 5.67
C ASN A 119 -9.79 -6.33 4.95
N ALA A 120 -9.85 -5.62 3.83
CA ALA A 120 -11.09 -5.47 3.07
C ALA A 120 -10.78 -5.26 1.58
N LEU A 121 -10.72 -6.33 0.80
CA LEU A 121 -10.71 -6.27 -0.65
C LEU A 121 -12.13 -6.02 -1.16
N VAL A 122 -12.30 -4.92 -1.88
CA VAL A 122 -13.60 -4.45 -2.36
C VAL A 122 -13.65 -4.39 -3.88
N HIS A 123 -14.80 -4.74 -4.47
CA HIS A 123 -15.03 -4.61 -5.90
C HIS A 123 -15.58 -3.21 -6.22
N CYS A 124 -14.82 -2.39 -6.96
CA CYS A 124 -15.34 -1.11 -7.46
C CYS A 124 -16.14 -1.35 -8.75
N ARG A 125 -17.38 -0.86 -8.80
CA ARG A 125 -18.37 -1.14 -9.87
C ARG A 125 -17.98 -0.62 -11.25
N ASP A 126 -17.01 0.29 -11.35
CA ASP A 126 -16.94 1.18 -12.51
C ASP A 126 -16.16 0.67 -13.73
N TYR A 127 -15.58 -0.54 -13.74
CA TYR A 127 -14.78 -0.99 -14.90
C TYR A 127 -14.81 -2.51 -15.12
N PHE A 128 -15.47 -2.98 -16.17
CA PHE A 128 -15.56 -4.40 -16.57
C PHE A 128 -14.41 -4.84 -17.49
N GLU A 129 -13.17 -4.57 -17.12
CA GLU A 129 -12.02 -5.15 -17.83
C GLU A 129 -11.18 -5.94 -16.84
N ILE A 130 -11.38 -7.26 -16.86
CA ILE A 130 -10.36 -8.20 -16.39
C ILE A 130 -9.24 -8.07 -17.41
N GLN A 131 -8.23 -7.25 -17.11
CA GLN A 131 -7.01 -7.29 -17.92
C GLN A 131 -6.45 -8.71 -17.85
N ASP A 132 -6.12 -9.27 -19.01
CA ASP A 132 -5.36 -10.51 -19.10
C ASP A 132 -4.00 -10.27 -18.44
N LEU A 133 -3.92 -10.64 -17.17
CA LEU A 133 -2.78 -10.34 -16.33
C LEU A 133 -1.80 -11.49 -16.46
N SER A 134 -0.63 -11.19 -17.03
CA SER A 134 0.50 -12.11 -16.99
C SER A 134 0.77 -12.53 -15.53
N PRO A 135 1.05 -13.82 -15.27
CA PRO A 135 1.13 -14.33 -13.90
C PRO A 135 2.26 -13.64 -13.12
N ILE A 136 1.91 -12.93 -12.05
CA ILE A 136 2.87 -12.27 -11.16
C ILE A 136 3.61 -13.35 -10.37
N LYS A 137 4.93 -13.45 -10.56
CA LYS A 137 5.78 -14.41 -9.85
C LYS A 137 6.28 -13.84 -8.52
N LEU A 138 5.49 -14.00 -7.45
CA LEU A 138 5.88 -13.61 -6.09
C LEU A 138 6.71 -14.70 -5.39
N LYS A 139 7.94 -14.90 -5.87
CA LYS A 139 8.83 -16.03 -5.46
C LYS A 139 9.07 -16.17 -3.96
N TYR A 140 8.98 -15.08 -3.19
CA TYR A 140 9.28 -15.06 -1.76
C TYR A 140 8.05 -15.01 -0.86
N LEU A 141 6.84 -14.98 -1.43
CA LEU A 141 5.61 -14.85 -0.67
C LEU A 141 5.36 -16.14 0.12
N LYS A 142 5.28 -16.00 1.44
CA LYS A 142 5.07 -17.12 2.38
C LYS A 142 3.74 -17.03 3.10
N TYR A 143 3.20 -15.81 3.24
CA TYR A 143 1.96 -15.57 3.96
C TYR A 143 1.04 -14.63 3.18
N VAL A 144 -0.23 -15.00 3.10
CA VAL A 144 -1.29 -14.23 2.48
C VAL A 144 -2.54 -14.30 3.36
N ALA A 145 -3.04 -13.15 3.77
CA ALA A 145 -4.35 -13.02 4.40
C ALA A 145 -5.17 -11.97 3.66
N LEU A 146 -6.24 -12.40 3.00
CA LEU A 146 -7.12 -11.52 2.24
C LEU A 146 -8.54 -11.71 2.76
N LYS A 147 -9.16 -10.62 3.22
CA LYS A 147 -10.57 -10.61 3.57
C LYS A 147 -11.33 -9.88 2.48
N PHE A 148 -12.27 -10.59 1.86
CA PHE A 148 -13.10 -10.08 0.78
C PHE A 148 -14.35 -9.44 1.36
N ASP A 149 -14.67 -8.24 0.91
CA ASP A 149 -15.89 -7.52 1.28
C ASP A 149 -16.70 -7.25 0.00
N CYS A 150 -17.92 -7.78 -0.03
CA CYS A 150 -18.86 -7.65 -1.14
C CYS A 150 -18.35 -8.16 -2.52
N ILE A 151 -17.44 -9.14 -2.57
CA ILE A 151 -17.07 -9.83 -3.83
C ILE A 151 -17.98 -11.03 -4.06
N ARG A 152 -18.68 -11.05 -5.21
CA ARG A 152 -19.47 -12.21 -5.67
C ARG A 152 -18.61 -13.08 -6.57
N PHE A 153 -18.51 -14.38 -6.27
CA PHE A 153 -17.76 -15.36 -7.08
C PHE A 153 -18.64 -16.03 -8.15
N ASP A 154 -19.89 -15.61 -8.24
CA ASP A 154 -21.00 -16.31 -8.89
C ASP A 154 -21.04 -16.14 -10.42
N LYS A 155 -19.94 -15.68 -11.03
CA LYS A 155 -19.78 -15.52 -12.47
C LYS A 155 -18.38 -15.98 -12.89
N VAL A 156 -18.25 -17.29 -13.13
CA VAL A 156 -17.22 -17.87 -13.99
C VAL A 156 -17.94 -18.53 -15.15
#